data_AF-A0A0Q5ZIB7-F1
#
_entry.id   AF-A0A0Q5ZIB7-F1
#
_cell.length_a   1.000
_cell.length_b   1.000
_cell.length_c   1.000
_cell.angle_alpha   90.00
_cell.angle_beta   90.00
_cell.angle_gamma   90.00
#
_symmetry.space_group_name_H-M   'P 1'
#
loop_
_entity.id
_entity.type
_entity.pdbx_description
1 polymer ?
#
loop_
_entity_poly.entity_id
_entity_poly.type
_entity_poly.pdbx_seq_one_letter_code
_entity_poly.pdbx_strand_id
1 'polypeptide(L)'
;MVEDFAYDVPSAASLDRLIRWHEKRAAEDGRLALNLDADDLPVAAETNRQRSSAHRQTAVCLKALRERHCPPDAEFRGHLNLKPRPKAQIRAPP
;
A
#
# COMPACT_ATOMS: atom_id res chain seq x y z
N MET A 1 24.96 1.63 16.94
CA MET A 1 23.61 1.38 17.47
C MET A 1 22.65 1.84 16.41
N VAL A 2 21.96 0.91 15.75
CA VAL A 2 20.95 1.27 14.75
C VAL A 2 19.70 1.60 15.55
N GLU A 3 19.29 2.86 15.56
CA GLU A 3 18.00 3.23 16.13
C GLU A 3 16.93 2.54 15.28
N ASP A 4 16.24 1.56 15.88
CA ASP A 4 15.00 1.02 15.32
C ASP A 4 13.98 2.17 15.34
N PHE A 5 13.92 2.92 14.25
CA PHE A 5 12.79 3.79 13.96
C PHE A 5 11.58 2.88 13.73
N ALA A 6 10.89 2.56 14.82
CA ALA A 6 9.55 1.99 14.77
C ALA A 6 8.65 3.07 14.12
N TYR A 7 8.58 3.06 12.80
CA TYR A 7 7.57 3.84 12.09
C TYR A 7 6.21 3.32 12.56
N ASP A 8 5.44 4.16 13.25
CA ASP A 8 4.04 3.88 13.54
C ASP A 8 3.30 3.77 12.21
N VAL A 9 3.21 2.55 11.71
CA VAL A 9 2.48 2.25 10.48
C VAL A 9 1.00 2.46 10.78
N PRO A 10 0.30 3.32 10.00
CA PRO A 10 -1.14 3.50 10.16
C PRO A 10 -1.87 2.17 9.97
N SER A 11 -2.86 1.90 10.82
CA SER A 11 -3.68 0.70 10.68
C SER A 11 -4.35 0.62 9.30
N ALA A 12 -4.65 -0.60 8.83
CA ALA A 12 -5.32 -0.81 7.54
C ALA A 12 -6.64 -0.01 7.42
N ALA A 13 -7.41 0.10 8.52
CA ALA A 13 -8.63 0.91 8.56
C ALA A 13 -8.37 2.42 8.40
N SER A 14 -7.24 2.93 8.91
CA SER A 14 -6.82 4.30 8.71
C SER A 14 -6.34 4.55 7.28
N LEU A 15 -5.58 3.62 6.70
CA LEU A 15 -5.19 3.68 5.29
C LEU A 15 -6.42 3.66 4.36
N ASP A 16 -7.39 2.78 4.61
CA ASP A 16 -8.63 2.70 3.83
C ASP A 16 -9.44 4.01 3.90
N ARG A 17 -9.47 4.68 5.06
CA ARG A 17 -10.09 6.01 5.20
C ARG A 17 -9.36 7.06 4.38
N LEU A 18 -8.02 7.08 4.42
CA LEU A 18 -7.21 8.02 3.66
C LEU A 18 -7.33 7.81 2.14
N ILE A 19 -7.32 6.55 1.68
CA ILE A 19 -7.53 6.19 0.28
C ILE A 19 -8.86 6.75 -0.21
N ARG A 20 -9.97 6.46 0.48
CA ARG A 20 -11.30 6.95 0.11
C ARG A 20 -11.38 8.48 0.10
N TRP A 21 -10.73 9.13 1.07
CA TRP A 21 -10.68 10.59 1.12
C TRP A 21 -9.97 11.18 -0.10
N HIS A 22 -8.80 10.65 -0.46
CA HIS A 22 -8.04 11.11 -1.62
C HIS A 22 -8.77 10.84 -2.95
N GLU A 23 -9.41 9.67 -3.10
CA GLU A 23 -10.21 9.37 -4.29
C GLU A 23 -11.38 10.33 -4.44
N LYS A 24 -12.09 10.62 -3.34
CA LYS A 24 -13.18 11.59 -3.33
C LYS A 24 -12.69 12.99 -3.72
N ARG A 25 -11.59 13.46 -3.12
CA ARG A 25 -10.99 14.75 -3.46
C ARG A 25 -10.57 14.83 -4.92
N ALA A 26 -9.96 13.78 -5.44
CA ALA A 26 -9.58 13.74 -6.84
C ALA A 26 -10.78 13.87 -7.79
N ALA A 27 -11.90 13.22 -7.47
CA ALA A 27 -13.13 13.33 -8.25
C ALA A 27 -13.75 14.73 -8.16
N GLU A 28 -13.78 15.33 -6.96
CA GLU A 28 -14.28 16.69 -6.73
C GLU A 28 -13.47 17.73 -7.51
N ASP A 29 -12.13 17.70 -7.38
CA ASP A 29 -11.24 18.63 -8.07
C ASP A 29 -11.30 18.42 -9.59
N GLY A 30 -11.40 17.16 -10.06
CA GLY A 30 -11.56 16.86 -11.47
C GLY A 30 -12.86 17.40 -12.05
N ARG A 31 -13.98 17.29 -11.33
CA ARG A 31 -15.26 17.88 -11.73
C ARG A 31 -15.22 19.40 -11.71
N LEU A 32 -14.59 19.98 -10.68
CA LEU A 32 -14.41 21.43 -10.60
C LEU A 32 -13.59 21.96 -11.77
N ALA A 33 -12.54 21.24 -12.18
CA ALA A 33 -11.75 21.60 -13.35
C ALA A 33 -12.60 21.67 -14.62
N LEU A 34 -13.52 20.70 -14.84
CA LEU A 34 -14.42 20.72 -16.00
C LEU A 34 -15.38 21.91 -15.97
N ASN A 35 -15.93 22.25 -14.80
CA ASN A 35 -16.81 23.41 -14.66
C ASN A 35 -16.06 24.71 -14.92
N LEU A 36 -14.84 24.85 -14.38
CA LEU A 36 -14.00 26.04 -14.58
C LEU A 36 -13.55 26.20 -16.04
N ASP A 37 -13.34 25.09 -16.75
CA ASP A 37 -13.04 25.12 -18.20
C ASP A 37 -14.25 25.65 -18.98
N ALA A 38 -15.46 25.25 -18.58
CA ALA A 38 -16.71 25.73 -19.18
C ALA A 38 -17.01 27.22 -18.87
N ASP A 39 -16.50 27.72 -17.74
CA ASP A 39 -16.62 29.13 -17.33
C ASP A 39 -15.50 30.03 -17.89
N ASP A 40 -14.71 29.55 -18.88
CA ASP A 40 -13.55 30.25 -19.47
C ASP A 40 -12.47 30.64 -18.45
N LEU A 41 -12.24 29.79 -17.43
CA LEU A 41 -11.21 29.96 -16.39
C LEU A 41 -10.08 28.90 -16.52
N PRO A 42 -9.28 28.92 -17.60
CA PRO A 42 -8.38 27.82 -17.95
C PRO A 42 -7.24 27.60 -16.94
N VAL A 43 -6.71 28.66 -16.33
CA VAL A 43 -5.63 28.55 -15.33
C VAL A 43 -6.13 27.86 -14.05
N ALA A 44 -7.36 28.21 -13.62
CA ALA A 44 -7.98 27.59 -12.47
C ALA A 44 -8.38 26.14 -12.77
N ALA A 45 -8.88 25.87 -13.99
CA ALA A 45 -9.16 24.52 -14.45
C ALA A 45 -7.90 23.64 -14.42
N GLU A 46 -6.80 24.08 -15.02
CA GLU A 46 -5.53 23.35 -15.06
C GLU A 46 -4.98 23.06 -13.66
N THR A 47 -5.02 24.06 -12.77
CA THR A 47 -4.60 23.88 -11.36
C THR A 47 -5.39 22.76 -10.68
N ASN A 48 -6.71 22.68 -10.93
CA ASN A 48 -7.55 21.62 -10.37
C ASN A 48 -7.31 20.25 -11.02
N ARG A 49 -6.96 20.19 -12.32
CA ARG A 49 -6.51 18.94 -12.96
C ARG A 49 -5.24 18.39 -12.29
N GLN A 50 -4.28 19.26 -12.02
CA GLN A 50 -3.04 18.89 -11.35
C GLN A 50 -3.29 18.39 -9.92
N ARG A 51 -4.15 19.08 -9.14
CA ARG A 51 -4.56 18.63 -7.80
C ARG A 51 -5.27 17.28 -7.84
N SER A 52 -6.21 17.11 -8.78
CA SER A 52 -6.90 15.84 -9.00
C SER A 52 -5.90 14.71 -9.30
N SER A 53 -4.93 14.95 -10.19
CA SER A 53 -3.88 13.99 -10.51
C SER A 53 -3.02 13.64 -9.29
N ALA A 54 -2.58 14.63 -8.53
CA ALA A 54 -1.80 14.42 -7.31
C ALA A 54 -2.58 13.56 -6.29
N HIS A 55 -3.87 13.85 -6.07
CA HIS A 55 -4.70 13.04 -5.18
C HIS A 55 -4.89 11.59 -5.67
N ARG A 56 -5.02 11.36 -6.99
CA ARG A 56 -5.04 10.00 -7.55
C ARG A 56 -3.73 9.26 -7.30
N GLN A 57 -2.60 9.92 -7.55
CA GLN A 57 -1.27 9.35 -7.32
C GLN A 57 -1.08 8.99 -5.84
N THR A 58 -1.47 9.87 -4.91
CA THR A 58 -1.41 9.58 -3.48
C THR A 58 -2.29 8.39 -3.12
N ALA A 59 -3.51 8.30 -3.64
CA ALA A 59 -4.38 7.13 -3.40
C ALA A 59 -3.74 5.82 -3.89
N VAL A 60 -3.06 5.83 -5.04
CA VAL A 60 -2.33 4.66 -5.55
C VAL A 60 -1.19 4.26 -4.61
N CYS A 61 -0.39 5.21 -4.15
CA CYS A 61 0.69 4.95 -3.19
C CYS A 61 0.16 4.37 -1.88
N LEU A 62 -0.95 4.91 -1.37
CA LEU A 62 -1.58 4.41 -0.14
C LEU A 62 -2.16 3.00 -0.31
N LYS A 63 -2.72 2.66 -1.49
CA LYS A 63 -3.16 1.28 -1.79
C LYS A 63 -1.99 0.31 -1.77
N ALA A 64 -0.88 0.65 -2.43
CA ALA A 64 0.32 -0.18 -2.44
C ALA A 64 0.90 -0.36 -1.02
N LEU A 65 0.85 0.68 -0.20
CA LEU A 65 1.24 0.60 1.21
C LEU A 65 0.32 -0.34 1.99
N ARG A 66 -1.00 -0.20 1.81
CA ARG A 66 -2.03 -1.04 2.47
C ARG A 66 -1.88 -2.52 2.12
N GLU A 67 -1.56 -2.85 0.87
CA GLU A 67 -1.30 -4.24 0.44
C GLU A 67 -0.06 -4.84 1.11
N ARG A 68 1.02 -4.06 1.27
CA ARG A 68 2.24 -4.52 1.97
C ARG A 68 2.05 -4.77 3.46
N HIS A 69 1.05 -4.13 4.07
CA HIS A 69 0.72 -4.30 5.50
C HIS A 69 -0.39 -5.32 5.76
N CYS A 70 -0.99 -5.90 4.72
CA CYS A 70 -1.77 -7.11 4.89
C CYS A 70 -0.77 -8.27 5.08
N PRO A 71 -0.77 -9.00 6.20
CA PRO A 71 0.05 -10.20 6.29
C PRO A 71 -0.32 -11.08 5.10
N PRO A 72 0.66 -11.59 4.32
CA PRO A 72 0.34 -12.57 3.30
C PRO A 72 -0.42 -13.69 4.00
N ASP A 73 -1.56 -14.11 3.46
CA ASP A 73 -2.21 -15.35 3.89
C ASP A 73 -1.08 -16.37 4.00
N ALA A 74 -0.84 -16.84 5.22
CA ALA A 74 0.25 -17.76 5.49
C ALA A 74 -0.08 -19.03 4.72
N GLU A 75 0.39 -19.11 3.47
CA GLU A 75 0.32 -20.33 2.68
C GLU A 75 0.94 -21.41 3.55
N PHE A 76 0.10 -22.34 3.96
CA PHE A 76 0.46 -23.45 4.81
C PHE A 76 1.69 -24.15 4.21
N ARG A 77 2.88 -23.90 4.78
CA ARG A 77 4.13 -24.58 4.42
C ARG A 77 4.14 -25.98 5.03
N GLY A 78 3.14 -26.81 4.67
CA GLY A 78 3.01 -28.20 5.10
C GLY A 78 4.17 -29.11 4.68
N HIS A 79 5.11 -28.60 3.87
CA HIS A 79 6.33 -29.26 3.44
C HIS A 79 7.57 -28.88 4.27
N LEU A 80 7.48 -27.91 5.19
CA LEU A 80 8.53 -27.62 6.20
C LEU A 80 8.35 -28.47 7.48
N ASN A 81 7.83 -29.69 7.34
CA ASN A 81 7.98 -30.67 8.39
C ASN A 81 9.46 -31.06 8.45
N LEU A 82 10.24 -30.40 9.31
CA LEU A 82 11.55 -30.86 9.77
C LEU A 82 11.34 -32.21 10.48
N LYS A 83 11.17 -33.29 9.71
CA LYS A 83 11.25 -34.64 10.25
C LYS A 83 12.64 -34.75 10.86
N PRO A 84 12.78 -35.01 12.17
CA PRO A 84 14.09 -35.21 12.78
C PRO A 84 14.75 -36.37 12.04
N ARG A 85 15.85 -36.10 11.31
CA ARG A 85 16.64 -37.16 10.68
C ARG A 85 17.16 -38.07 11.80
N PRO A 86 16.96 -39.40 11.73
CA PRO A 86 17.56 -40.29 12.72
C PRO A 86 19.09 -40.13 12.65
N LYS A 87 19.72 -39.98 13.81
CA LYS A 87 21.19 -39.89 13.92
C LYS A 87 21.80 -41.13 13.29
N ALA A 88 22.70 -40.95 12.31
CA ALA A 88 23.42 -42.04 11.70
C ALA A 88 24.21 -42.80 12.77
N GLN A 89 23.91 -44.08 12.97
CA GLN A 89 24.70 -44.95 13.82
C GLN A 89 25.93 -45.39 13.04
N ILE A 90 27.08 -44.77 13.34
CA ILE A 90 28.38 -45.19 12.81
C ILE A 90 28.73 -46.52 13.50
N ARG A 91 28.77 -47.62 12.75
CA ARG A 91 29.42 -48.86 13.21
C ARG A 91 30.92 -48.76 12.91
N ALA A 92 31.74 -49.17 13.87
CA ALA A 92 33.17 -49.30 13.66
C ALA A 92 33.45 -50.40 12.61
N PRO A 93 34.43 -50.20 11.70
CA PRO A 93 34.86 -51.21 10.74
C PRO A 93 35.55 -52.40 11.44
N PRO A 94 35.62 -53.57 10.78
CA PRO A 94 36.13 -54.82 11.35
C PRO A 94 37.61 -54.79 11.72
#